data_AF-A0A6L3ELA2-F1
#
_entry.id   AF-A0A6L3ELA2-F1
#
_cell.length_a   1.000
_cell.length_b   1.000
_cell.length_c   1.000
_cell.angle_alpha   90.00
_cell.angle_beta   90.00
_cell.angle_gamma   90.00
#
_symmetry.space_group_name_H-M   'P 1'
#
loop_
_entity.id
_entity.type
_entity.pdbx_description
1 polymer ?
#
loop_
_entity_poly.entity_id
_entity_poly.type
_entity_poly.pdbx_seq_one_letter_code
_entity_poly.pdbx_strand_id
1 'polypeptide(L)' 'RSSVLVKGDHLLFVGRVERFSYDDGNPLLFSAGRYGEIAEVPG' A
#
# COMPACT_ATOMS: atom_id res chain seq x y z
N ARG A 1 -10.92 0.00 -16.89
CA ARG A 1 -12.21 0.14 -16.17
C ARG A 1 -11.91 0.12 -14.69
N SER A 2 -12.41 1.09 -13.93
CA SER A 2 -12.36 1.07 -12.46
C SER A 2 -13.71 0.64 -11.89
N SER A 3 -13.71 0.17 -10.64
CA SER A 3 -14.91 -0.09 -9.85
C SER A 3 -14.75 0.48 -8.44
N VAL A 4 -15.88 0.79 -7.81
CA VAL A 4 -15.98 1.24 -6.42
C VAL A 4 -16.88 0.26 -5.68
N LEU A 5 -16.41 -0.27 -4.57
CA LEU A 5 -17.13 -1.25 -3.75
C LEU A 5 -17.35 -0.66 -2.35
N VAL A 6 -18.60 -0.65 -1.89
CA VAL A 6 -18.92 -0.27 -0.51
C VAL A 6 -18.58 -1.42 0.43
N LYS A 7 -17.78 -1.15 1.48
CA LYS A 7 -17.34 -2.12 2.49
C LYS A 7 -17.46 -1.51 3.89
N GLY A 8 -18.67 -1.61 4.46
CA GLY A 8 -18.98 -0.98 5.74
C GLY A 8 -18.96 0.54 5.62
N ASP A 9 -18.15 1.19 6.45
CA ASP A 9 -17.87 2.63 6.47
C ASP A 9 -16.78 3.06 5.49
N HIS A 10 -16.18 2.11 4.74
CA HIS A 10 -15.12 2.39 3.77
C HIS A 10 -15.57 2.13 2.33
N LEU A 11 -14.90 2.82 1.40
CA LEU A 11 -14.98 2.56 -0.04
C LEU A 11 -13.68 1.91 -0.50
N LEU A 12 -13.78 0.77 -1.18
CA LEU A 12 -12.65 0.13 -1.84
C LEU A 12 -12.66 0.50 -3.33
N PHE A 13 -11.56 1.11 -3.77
CA PHE A 13 -11.34 1.49 -5.17
C PHE A 13 -10.49 0.41 -5.85
N VAL A 14 -10.96 -0.13 -6.97
CA VAL A 14 -10.22 -1.12 -7.76
C VAL A 14 -10.05 -0.58 -9.17
N GLY A 15 -8.80 -0.48 -9.62
CA GLY A 15 -8.46 0.05 -10.94
C GLY A 15 -7.36 -0.76 -11.60
N ARG A 16 -7.41 -0.85 -12.94
CA ARG A 16 -6.31 -1.39 -13.73
C ARG A 16 -5.16 -0.38 -13.74
N VAL A 17 -3.96 -0.82 -13.44
CA VAL A 17 -2.74 -0.01 -13.60
C VAL A 17 -2.47 0.16 -15.09
N GLU A 18 -2.42 1.41 -15.55
CA GLU A 18 -2.13 1.73 -16.95
C GLU A 18 -0.64 2.08 -17.16
N ARG A 19 0.00 2.68 -16.15
CA ARG A 19 1.44 3.01 -16.09
C ARG A 19 1.90 3.06 -14.63
N PHE A 20 3.17 2.75 -14.37
CA PHE A 20 3.78 2.90 -13.05
C PHE A 20 5.28 3.20 -13.17
N SER A 21 5.89 3.67 -12.09
CA SER A 21 7.34 3.78 -11.89
C SER A 21 7.65 3.16 -10.52
N TYR A 22 8.85 2.61 -10.36
CA TYR A 22 9.27 1.90 -9.17
C TYR A 22 10.75 2.22 -8.88
N ASP A 23 11.10 2.20 -7.59
CA ASP A 23 12.44 2.42 -7.06
C ASP A 23 12.67 1.44 -5.90
N ASP A 24 13.90 0.92 -5.78
CA ASP A 24 14.31 -0.11 -4.80
C ASP A 24 14.75 0.47 -3.45
N GLY A 25 14.37 1.72 -3.15
CA GLY A 25 14.69 2.39 -1.88
C GLY A 25 14.02 1.74 -0.66
N ASN A 26 14.22 2.36 0.51
CA ASN A 26 13.59 1.90 1.76
C ASN A 26 12.17 2.45 1.90
N PRO A 27 11.11 1.63 1.81
CA PRO A 27 9.74 2.11 1.96
C PRO A 27 9.47 2.54 3.41
N LEU A 28 8.72 3.62 3.57
CA LEU A 28 8.27 4.11 4.87
C LEU A 28 7.22 3.14 5.47
N LEU A 29 7.49 2.59 6.65
CA LEU A 29 6.54 1.75 7.36
C LEU A 29 5.67 2.59 8.31
N PHE A 30 4.35 2.36 8.28
CA PHE A 30 3.43 2.83 9.32
C PHE A 30 2.75 1.64 9.98
N SER A 31 2.99 1.45 11.28
CA SER A 31 2.43 0.34 12.05
C SER A 31 2.20 0.76 13.50
N ALA A 32 1.09 0.31 14.09
CA ALA A 32 0.72 0.61 15.48
C ALA A 32 0.81 2.11 15.85
N GLY A 33 0.33 2.97 14.95
CA GLY A 33 0.28 4.42 15.15
C GLY A 33 1.64 5.14 15.04
N ARG A 34 2.69 4.47 14.56
CA ARG A 34 4.05 5.01 14.48
C ARG A 34 4.70 4.76 13.13
N TYR A 35 5.58 5.67 12.73
CA TYR A 35 6.48 5.49 11.61
C TYR A 35 7.70 4.66 12.03
N GLY A 36 8.21 3.86 11.10
CA GLY A 36 9.42 3.07 11.30
C GLY A 36 10.03 2.62 9.97
N GLU A 37 11.00 1.72 10.08
CA GLU A 37 11.71 1.12 8.95
C GLU A 37 11.35 -0.37 8.86
N ILE A 38 11.49 -0.94 7.66
CA ILE A 38 11.36 -2.39 7.49
C ILE A 38 12.62 -3.05 8.06
N ALA A 39 12.43 -3.96 9.00
CA ALA A 39 13.51 -4.80 9.51
C ALA A 39 13.78 -5.96 8.53
N GLU A 40 15.06 -6.26 8.28
CA GLU A 40 15.44 -7.50 7.61
C GLU A 40 15.14 -8.69 8.53
N VAL A 41 14.55 -9.75 7.96
CA VAL A 41 14.34 -11.01 8.69
C VAL A 41 15.60 -11.86 8.54
N PRO A 42 16.29 -12.23 9.63
CA PRO A 42 17.43 -13.15 9.57
C PRO A 42 17.00 -14.51 9.00
N GLY A 43 17.81 -15.05 8.08
CA GLY A 43 17.65 -16.39 7.50
C GLY A 43 18.16 -17.51 8.40
#